data_AF-A0A2G0E7H8-F1
#
_entry.id   AF-A0A2G0E7H8-F1
#
_cell.length_a   1.000
_cell.length_b   1.000
_cell.length_c   1.000
_cell.angle_alpha   90.00
_cell.angle_beta   90.00
_cell.angle_gamma   90.00
#
_symmetry.space_group_name_H-M   'P 1'
#
loop_
_entity.id
_entity.type
_entity.pdbx_description
1 polymer ?
#
loop_
_entity_poly.entity_id
_entity_poly.type
_entity_poly.pdbx_seq_one_letter_code
_entity_poly.pdbx_strand_id
1 'polypeptide(L)'
;MIKGTAETKVNVRWGDTFLLKAHNGQSAGAYAFQLRNGNNARIVATRGLDSPLDERIGLEDSLYYSIEVLRNDRQAYYHEVPGRATLQQVITTFGNGNGYLDVQLGDIINIQHPQKSAGSSVLMVEEEEQDFTYGTDNAYYRVTAFGFEPLPVLPDPAIQLKL
;
A
#
# COMPACT_ATOMS: atom_id res chain seq x y z
N MET A 1 6.34 8.79 45.59
CA MET A 1 6.12 7.84 44.48
C MET A 1 5.80 8.67 43.24
N ILE A 2 6.78 8.87 42.35
CA ILE A 2 6.58 9.65 41.12
C ILE A 2 6.24 8.66 40.02
N LYS A 3 5.01 8.72 39.48
CA LYS A 3 4.66 8.00 38.26
C LYS A 3 5.25 8.79 37.09
N GLY A 4 6.38 8.34 36.55
CA GLY A 4 6.88 8.84 35.27
C GLY A 4 6.06 8.22 34.15
N THR A 5 5.31 9.03 33.42
CA THR A 5 4.71 8.61 32.15
C THR A 5 5.84 8.56 31.14
N ALA A 6 6.28 7.36 30.77
CA ALA A 6 7.20 7.18 29.66
C ALA A 6 6.39 7.32 28.36
N GLU A 7 6.44 8.50 27.73
CA GLU A 7 6.13 8.60 26.31
C GLU A 7 7.27 7.92 25.55
N THR A 8 7.07 6.64 25.23
CA THR A 8 7.99 5.97 24.31
C THR A 8 7.66 6.50 22.92
N LYS A 9 8.56 7.30 22.33
CA LYS A 9 8.54 7.52 20.89
C LYS A 9 8.85 6.18 20.23
N VAL A 10 7.81 5.50 19.77
CA VAL A 10 7.98 4.31 18.94
C VAL A 10 8.61 4.79 17.65
N ASN A 11 9.92 4.57 17.50
CA ASN A 11 10.57 4.67 16.19
C ASN A 11 10.08 3.47 15.38
N VAL A 12 8.96 3.64 14.67
CA VAL A 12 8.48 2.66 13.70
C VAL A 12 9.51 2.62 12.57
N ARG A 13 10.03 1.42 12.27
CA ARG A 13 10.80 1.17 11.05
C ARG A 13 9.84 0.56 10.03
N TRP A 14 9.42 1.37 9.08
CA TRP A 14 8.43 1.05 8.06
C TRP A 14 8.98 0.14 6.97
N GLY A 15 10.30 0.17 6.72
CA GLY A 15 10.90 -0.58 5.60
C GLY A 15 10.21 -0.27 4.27
N ASP A 16 10.17 -1.23 3.35
CA ASP A 16 9.47 -1.09 2.08
C ASP A 16 7.97 -1.32 2.25
N THR A 17 7.25 -0.24 2.59
CA THR A 17 5.80 -0.27 2.85
C THR A 17 5.13 0.86 2.08
N PHE A 18 4.07 0.58 1.35
CA PHE A 18 3.17 1.64 0.89
C PHE A 18 2.01 1.83 1.88
N LEU A 19 1.74 3.09 2.23
CA LEU A 19 0.72 3.49 3.18
C LEU A 19 -0.39 4.26 2.44
N LEU A 20 -1.61 3.80 2.59
CA LEU A 20 -2.80 4.51 2.15
C LEU A 20 -3.46 5.12 3.38
N LYS A 21 -3.81 6.41 3.32
CA LYS A 21 -4.48 7.11 4.42
C LYS A 21 -5.98 7.20 4.21
N ALA A 22 -6.70 7.13 5.32
CA ALA A 22 -8.12 7.38 5.44
C ALA A 22 -8.42 8.88 5.27
N HIS A 23 -9.70 9.21 5.14
CA HIS A 23 -10.17 10.58 4.89
C HIS A 23 -9.75 11.58 5.98
N ASN A 24 -9.42 11.10 7.18
CA ASN A 24 -9.02 11.85 8.36
C ASN A 24 -7.50 11.84 8.60
N GLY A 25 -6.71 11.31 7.66
CA GLY A 25 -5.25 11.20 7.77
C GLY A 25 -4.74 10.01 8.59
N GLN A 26 -5.65 9.18 9.13
CA GLN A 26 -5.30 7.90 9.76
C GLN A 26 -4.99 6.83 8.69
N SER A 27 -4.72 5.59 9.10
CA SER A 27 -4.46 4.50 8.17
C SER A 27 -5.73 3.98 7.50
N ALA A 28 -5.70 3.87 6.17
CA ALA A 28 -6.63 3.09 5.37
C ALA A 28 -6.03 1.75 4.90
N GLY A 29 -4.85 1.40 5.42
CA GLY A 29 -4.11 0.18 5.10
C GLY A 29 -2.63 0.47 4.85
N ALA A 30 -1.76 -0.35 5.44
CA ALA A 30 -0.32 -0.32 5.16
C ALA A 30 0.13 -1.70 4.67
N TYR A 31 0.90 -1.72 3.59
CA TYR A 31 1.21 -2.94 2.84
C TYR A 31 2.72 -3.14 2.81
N ALA A 32 3.19 -4.00 3.71
CA ALA A 32 4.61 -4.22 3.96
C ALA A 32 5.17 -5.32 3.06
N PHE A 33 6.32 -5.05 2.44
CA PHE A 33 7.06 -6.03 1.68
C PHE A 33 7.81 -7.03 2.57
N GLN A 34 7.78 -8.30 2.19
CA GLN A 34 8.54 -9.37 2.84
C GLN A 34 9.17 -10.27 1.77
N LEU A 35 10.49 -10.20 1.63
CA LEU A 35 11.23 -11.16 0.80
C LEU A 35 11.22 -12.54 1.45
N ARG A 36 10.85 -13.58 0.71
CA ARG A 36 10.78 -14.96 1.25
C ARG A 36 11.93 -15.82 0.79
N ASN A 37 12.11 -15.97 -0.52
CA ASN A 37 13.21 -16.74 -1.11
C ASN A 37 13.43 -16.37 -2.57
N GLY A 38 14.69 -16.26 -3.02
CA GLY A 38 15.07 -16.08 -4.42
C GLY A 38 14.27 -15.00 -5.16
N ASN A 39 13.17 -15.42 -5.80
CA ASN A 39 12.29 -14.58 -6.61
C ASN A 39 10.86 -14.37 -6.04
N ASN A 40 10.54 -14.95 -4.88
CA ASN A 40 9.23 -14.81 -4.26
C ASN A 40 9.28 -13.83 -3.10
N ALA A 41 8.32 -12.93 -3.09
CA ALA A 41 8.06 -12.02 -2.00
C ALA A 41 6.58 -12.04 -1.64
N ARG A 42 6.24 -11.31 -0.59
CA ARG A 42 4.88 -11.18 -0.10
C ARG A 42 4.62 -9.74 0.26
N ILE A 43 3.39 -9.31 0.02
CA ILE A 43 2.83 -8.08 0.54
C ILE A 43 1.92 -8.45 1.70
N VAL A 44 2.13 -7.88 2.87
CA VAL A 44 1.31 -8.14 4.06
C VAL A 44 0.52 -6.89 4.40
N ALA A 45 -0.81 -7.02 4.47
CA ALA A 45 -1.65 -5.93 4.93
C ALA A 45 -1.55 -5.80 6.46
N THR A 46 -1.34 -4.58 6.92
CA THR A 46 -1.15 -4.25 8.33
C THR A 46 -1.90 -2.97 8.68
N ARG A 47 -1.99 -2.70 9.98
CA ARG A 47 -2.62 -1.49 10.52
C ARG A 47 -1.89 -0.22 10.10
N GLY A 48 -0.56 -0.25 9.98
CA GLY A 48 0.24 0.95 9.73
C GLY A 48 0.17 1.92 10.91
N LEU A 49 -0.32 3.15 10.66
CA LEU A 49 -0.47 4.18 11.69
C LEU A 49 -1.39 3.69 12.83
N ASP A 50 -1.22 4.22 14.05
CA ASP A 50 -2.14 3.90 15.14
C ASP A 50 -3.53 4.47 14.83
N SER A 51 -4.42 3.59 14.34
CA SER A 51 -5.72 3.96 13.74
C SER A 51 -6.81 2.97 14.14
N PRO A 52 -8.01 3.41 14.53
CA PRO A 52 -9.09 2.52 14.95
C PRO A 52 -9.40 1.44 13.88
N LEU A 53 -9.65 0.21 14.33
CA LEU A 53 -9.85 -0.94 13.44
C LEU A 53 -11.31 -1.06 12.94
N ASP A 54 -12.24 -0.48 13.69
CA ASP A 54 -13.70 -0.58 13.51
C ASP A 54 -14.31 0.69 12.90
N GLU A 55 -13.51 1.73 12.66
CA GLU A 55 -13.94 2.91 11.93
C GLU A 55 -13.77 2.73 10.42
N ARG A 56 -14.66 3.39 9.68
CA ARG A 56 -14.62 3.42 8.22
C ARG A 56 -13.50 4.31 7.71
N ILE A 57 -12.94 3.96 6.55
CA ILE A 57 -11.77 4.64 5.98
C ILE A 57 -12.15 5.86 5.10
N GLY A 58 -13.37 5.90 4.57
CA GLY A 58 -13.86 6.95 3.66
C GLY A 58 -15.17 7.58 4.14
N LEU A 59 -15.50 8.74 3.56
CA LEU A 59 -16.75 9.46 3.84
C LEU A 59 -17.91 8.95 2.98
N GLU A 60 -17.61 8.45 1.79
CA GLU A 60 -18.58 7.92 0.84
C GLU A 60 -18.48 6.40 0.72
N ASP A 61 -19.58 5.75 0.34
CA ASP A 61 -19.65 4.29 0.17
C ASP A 61 -19.02 3.78 -1.14
N SER A 62 -18.65 4.70 -2.05
CA SER A 62 -18.04 4.40 -3.35
C SER A 62 -16.60 3.87 -3.20
N LEU A 63 -15.95 3.55 -4.32
CA LEU A 63 -14.56 3.05 -4.33
C LEU A 63 -13.65 4.05 -3.62
N TYR A 64 -12.93 3.59 -2.59
CA TYR A 64 -11.96 4.40 -1.86
C TYR A 64 -10.58 4.24 -2.47
N TYR A 65 -10.11 3.00 -2.62
CA TYR A 65 -8.98 2.67 -3.48
C TYR A 65 -9.08 1.24 -4.01
N SER A 66 -8.29 0.93 -5.03
CA SER A 66 -8.03 -0.43 -5.49
C SER A 66 -6.54 -0.72 -5.61
N ILE A 67 -6.17 -1.98 -5.41
CA ILE A 67 -4.82 -2.50 -5.62
C ILE A 67 -4.89 -3.58 -6.68
N GLU A 68 -4.20 -3.35 -7.79
CA GLU A 68 -4.03 -4.30 -8.88
C GLU A 68 -2.58 -4.76 -8.93
N VAL A 69 -2.36 -6.06 -9.17
CA VAL A 69 -1.03 -6.60 -9.46
C VAL A 69 -1.02 -7.17 -10.87
N LEU A 70 -0.11 -6.66 -11.68
CA LEU A 70 0.15 -7.13 -13.04
C LEU A 70 1.41 -8.01 -13.02
N ARG A 71 1.29 -9.21 -13.60
CA ARG A 71 2.39 -10.14 -13.82
C ARG A 71 2.52 -10.41 -15.30
N ASN A 72 3.65 -10.04 -15.90
CA ASN A 72 3.87 -10.14 -17.34
C ASN A 72 2.70 -9.53 -18.13
N ASP A 73 2.32 -8.30 -17.77
CA ASP A 73 1.23 -7.51 -18.37
C ASP A 73 -0.17 -8.13 -18.29
N ARG A 74 -0.38 -9.11 -17.41
CA ARG A 74 -1.69 -9.70 -17.12
C ARG A 74 -2.08 -9.47 -15.68
N GLN A 75 -3.35 -9.15 -15.45
CA GLN A 75 -3.89 -9.03 -14.10
C GLN A 75 -3.76 -10.37 -13.36
N ALA A 76 -2.92 -10.40 -12.34
CA ALA A 76 -2.72 -11.54 -11.46
C ALA A 76 -3.57 -11.44 -10.19
N TYR A 77 -3.88 -10.21 -9.77
CA TYR A 77 -4.68 -9.93 -8.59
C TYR A 77 -5.35 -8.57 -8.70
N TYR A 78 -6.55 -8.46 -8.12
CA TYR A 78 -7.29 -7.21 -7.99
C TYR A 78 -8.04 -7.17 -6.66
N HIS A 79 -8.02 -6.03 -6.00
CA HIS A 79 -8.68 -5.80 -4.72
C HIS A 79 -9.25 -4.41 -4.64
N GLU A 80 -10.57 -4.32 -4.49
CA GLU A 80 -11.27 -3.07 -4.26
C GLU A 80 -11.59 -2.89 -2.79
N VAL A 81 -11.45 -1.66 -2.33
CA VAL A 81 -11.83 -1.26 -0.98
C VAL A 81 -12.82 -0.10 -1.07
N PRO A 82 -14.10 -0.31 -0.69
CA PRO A 82 -15.08 0.78 -0.63
C PRO A 82 -14.85 1.65 0.60
N GLY A 83 -15.24 2.92 0.56
CA GLY A 83 -14.98 3.86 1.67
C GLY A 83 -15.70 3.50 2.97
N ARG A 84 -16.81 2.75 2.89
CA ARG A 84 -17.50 2.21 4.06
C ARG A 84 -16.74 1.09 4.79
N ALA A 85 -15.70 0.51 4.18
CA ALA A 85 -14.92 -0.56 4.77
C ALA A 85 -14.18 -0.07 6.02
N THR A 86 -14.06 -0.95 7.01
CA THR A 86 -13.22 -0.67 8.18
C THR A 86 -11.78 -1.10 7.96
N LEU A 87 -10.83 -0.54 8.71
CA LEU A 87 -9.42 -0.95 8.62
C LEU A 87 -9.24 -2.45 8.94
N GLN A 88 -10.05 -3.00 9.85
CA GLN A 88 -10.08 -4.45 10.11
C GLN A 88 -10.45 -5.25 8.87
N GLN A 89 -11.47 -4.81 8.12
CA GLN A 89 -11.92 -5.48 6.89
C GLN A 89 -10.88 -5.35 5.78
N VAL A 90 -10.26 -4.18 5.64
CA VAL A 90 -9.13 -3.98 4.70
C VAL A 90 -8.05 -5.03 4.93
N ILE A 91 -7.60 -5.19 6.18
CA ILE A 91 -6.53 -6.12 6.52
C ILE A 91 -6.96 -7.57 6.29
N THR A 92 -8.15 -7.97 6.73
CA THR A 92 -8.55 -9.38 6.70
C THR A 92 -8.99 -9.86 5.33
N THR A 93 -9.44 -8.96 4.44
CA THR A 93 -9.88 -9.34 3.09
C THR A 93 -8.76 -9.31 2.05
N PHE A 94 -7.65 -8.64 2.35
CA PHE A 94 -6.50 -8.59 1.46
C PHE A 94 -5.93 -9.98 1.13
N GLY A 95 -5.48 -10.15 -0.12
CA GLY A 95 -4.90 -11.40 -0.61
C GLY A 95 -5.91 -12.55 -0.64
N ASN A 96 -7.16 -12.27 -1.03
CA ASN A 96 -8.27 -13.22 -1.03
C ASN A 96 -8.60 -13.75 0.37
N GLY A 97 -8.54 -12.89 1.39
CA GLY A 97 -8.86 -13.27 2.78
C GLY A 97 -7.66 -13.77 3.62
N ASN A 98 -6.44 -13.76 3.06
CA ASN A 98 -5.25 -14.27 3.75
C ASN A 98 -4.55 -13.21 4.62
N GLY A 99 -4.88 -11.93 4.43
CA GLY A 99 -4.13 -10.80 4.99
C GLY A 99 -2.76 -10.57 4.34
N TYR A 100 -2.45 -11.35 3.31
CA TYR A 100 -1.21 -11.21 2.53
C TYR A 100 -1.39 -11.71 1.10
N LEU A 101 -0.57 -11.22 0.19
CA LEU A 101 -0.53 -11.61 -1.21
C LEU A 101 0.89 -12.04 -1.60
N ASP A 102 1.05 -13.23 -2.17
CA ASP A 102 2.33 -13.66 -2.73
C ASP A 102 2.56 -13.00 -4.10
N VAL A 103 3.74 -12.39 -4.26
CA VAL A 103 4.15 -11.64 -5.46
C VAL A 103 5.52 -12.13 -5.96
N GLN A 104 5.82 -11.83 -7.22
CA GLN A 104 7.08 -12.15 -7.88
C GLN A 104 7.88 -10.88 -8.14
N LEU A 105 9.20 -11.01 -8.18
CA LEU A 105 10.06 -9.93 -8.66
C LEU A 105 9.65 -9.56 -10.09
N GLY A 106 9.51 -8.25 -10.35
CA GLY A 106 9.05 -7.71 -11.61
C GLY A 106 7.54 -7.50 -11.72
N ASP A 107 6.73 -8.03 -10.79
CA ASP A 107 5.30 -7.68 -10.71
C ASP A 107 5.14 -6.16 -10.57
N ILE A 108 4.12 -5.60 -11.23
CA ILE A 108 3.75 -4.19 -11.13
C ILE A 108 2.52 -4.05 -10.24
N ILE A 109 2.61 -3.21 -9.22
CA ILE A 109 1.51 -2.83 -8.35
C ILE A 109 0.96 -1.50 -8.86
N ASN A 110 -0.33 -1.49 -9.19
CA ASN A 110 -1.08 -0.32 -9.57
C ASN A 110 -2.09 -0.01 -8.46
N ILE A 111 -1.98 1.18 -7.87
CA ILE A 111 -2.91 1.66 -6.86
C ILE A 111 -3.70 2.80 -7.46
N GLN A 112 -5.02 2.69 -7.48
CA GLN A 112 -5.93 3.78 -7.84
C GLN A 112 -6.66 4.24 -6.58
N HIS A 113 -6.65 5.55 -6.29
CA HIS A 113 -7.24 6.13 -5.08
C HIS A 113 -8.08 7.36 -5.44
N PRO A 114 -9.31 7.20 -5.96
CA PRO A 114 -10.12 8.31 -6.50
C PRO A 114 -10.63 9.29 -5.43
N GLN A 115 -10.75 8.84 -4.17
CA GLN A 115 -11.13 9.72 -3.05
C GLN A 115 -9.91 10.33 -2.34
N LYS A 116 -8.74 10.34 -3.00
CA LYS A 116 -7.50 10.84 -2.42
C LYS A 116 -7.63 12.30 -2.00
N SER A 117 -7.13 12.61 -0.80
CA SER A 117 -6.77 13.97 -0.38
C SER A 117 -5.24 14.15 -0.47
N ALA A 118 -4.75 15.39 -0.46
CA ALA A 118 -3.32 15.64 -0.52
C ALA A 118 -2.59 14.90 0.62
N GLY A 119 -1.59 14.08 0.27
CA GLY A 119 -0.85 13.25 1.22
C GLY A 119 -1.54 11.96 1.68
N SER A 120 -2.68 11.55 1.07
CA SER A 120 -3.41 10.33 1.48
C SER A 120 -3.02 9.05 0.73
N SER A 121 -2.07 9.12 -0.20
CA SER A 121 -1.42 7.96 -0.82
C SER A 121 0.07 8.24 -0.87
N VAL A 122 0.83 7.54 -0.03
CA VAL A 122 2.28 7.77 0.14
C VAL A 122 3.00 6.42 0.15
N LEU A 123 4.15 6.35 -0.52
CA LEU A 123 5.10 5.27 -0.27
C LEU A 123 5.98 5.70 0.91
N MET A 124 6.22 4.79 1.84
CA MET A 124 7.29 4.97 2.80
C MET A 124 8.59 4.57 2.10
N VAL A 125 9.45 5.55 1.82
CA VAL A 125 10.80 5.32 1.30
C VAL A 125 11.76 5.85 2.35
N GLU A 126 12.66 4.98 2.83
CA GLU A 126 13.65 5.37 3.84
C GLU A 126 13.03 6.03 5.09
N GLU A 127 11.84 5.57 5.51
CA GLU A 127 11.08 6.10 6.67
C GLU A 127 10.43 7.48 6.45
N GLU A 128 10.49 8.04 5.24
CA GLU A 128 9.81 9.27 4.86
C GLU A 128 8.58 9.00 3.99
N GLU A 129 7.51 9.77 4.23
CA GLU A 129 6.32 9.74 3.39
C GLU A 129 6.59 10.48 2.09
N GLN A 130 6.58 9.75 0.96
CA GLN A 130 6.75 10.36 -0.36
C GLN A 130 5.56 10.04 -1.26
N ASP A 131 5.03 11.07 -1.91
CA ASP A 131 3.92 10.95 -2.85
C ASP A 131 4.45 10.62 -4.25
N PHE A 132 4.20 9.39 -4.71
CA PHE A 132 4.56 8.91 -6.05
C PHE A 132 3.36 8.80 -6.98
N THR A 133 2.34 9.64 -6.77
CA THR A 133 1.20 9.70 -7.70
C THR A 133 1.43 10.62 -8.90
N TYR A 134 2.51 11.41 -8.87
CA TYR A 134 2.91 12.34 -9.94
C TYR A 134 1.78 13.31 -10.36
N GLY A 135 0.92 13.69 -9.40
CA GLY A 135 -0.22 14.59 -9.64
C GLY A 135 -1.48 13.90 -10.18
N THR A 136 -1.54 12.56 -10.14
CA THR A 136 -2.70 11.75 -10.52
C THR A 136 -3.33 11.06 -9.32
N ASP A 137 -4.40 10.28 -9.55
CA ASP A 137 -5.00 9.41 -8.53
C ASP A 137 -4.32 8.02 -8.47
N ASN A 138 -3.29 7.80 -9.28
CA ASN A 138 -2.64 6.50 -9.43
C ASN A 138 -1.20 6.52 -8.91
N ALA A 139 -0.77 5.43 -8.28
CA ALA A 139 0.64 5.17 -7.98
C ALA A 139 1.05 3.80 -8.54
N TYR A 140 2.28 3.73 -9.07
CA TYR A 140 2.82 2.53 -9.67
C TYR A 140 4.13 2.12 -8.99
N TYR A 141 4.24 0.84 -8.65
CA TYR A 141 5.45 0.28 -8.04
C TYR A 141 5.87 -1.01 -8.72
N ARG A 142 7.17 -1.21 -8.93
CA ARG A 142 7.75 -2.49 -9.32
C ARG A 142 8.23 -3.24 -8.09
N VAL A 143 7.91 -4.53 -8.01
CA VAL A 143 8.46 -5.42 -6.98
C VAL A 143 9.91 -5.77 -7.32
N THR A 144 10.83 -5.47 -6.43
CA THR A 144 12.27 -5.75 -6.57
C THR A 144 12.77 -6.61 -5.41
N ALA A 145 14.00 -7.11 -5.50
CA ALA A 145 14.64 -7.82 -4.39
C ALA A 145 14.87 -6.94 -3.16
N PHE A 146 14.76 -5.61 -3.32
CA PHE A 146 14.99 -4.58 -2.31
C PHE A 146 13.71 -3.83 -1.93
N GLY A 147 12.52 -4.36 -2.29
CA GLY A 147 11.24 -3.69 -2.00
C GLY A 147 10.55 -3.09 -3.21
N PHE A 148 9.88 -1.96 -3.01
CA PHE A 148 9.05 -1.31 -4.02
C PHE A 148 9.82 -0.17 -4.71
N GLU A 149 10.01 -0.28 -6.02
CA GLU A 149 10.57 0.78 -6.84
C GLU A 149 9.44 1.62 -7.46
N PRO A 150 9.32 2.92 -7.15
CA PRO A 150 8.28 3.78 -7.73
C PRO A 150 8.50 4.03 -9.22
N LEU A 151 7.41 4.03 -9.99
CA LEU A 151 7.42 4.31 -11.42
C LEU A 151 6.57 5.55 -11.74
N PRO A 152 7.04 6.45 -12.64
CA PRO A 152 6.31 7.68 -12.99
C PRO A 152 5.02 7.45 -13.77
N VAL A 153 4.97 6.36 -14.52
CA VAL A 153 3.81 5.91 -15.30
C VAL A 153 3.81 4.39 -15.34
N LEU A 154 2.66 3.79 -15.64
CA LEU A 154 2.61 2.37 -15.95
C LEU A 154 3.59 2.08 -17.10
N PRO A 155 4.56 1.16 -16.93
CA PRO A 155 5.51 0.85 -17.99
C PRO A 155 4.74 0.25 -19.16
N ASP A 156 4.75 0.94 -20.30
CA ASP A 156 4.18 0.44 -21.54
C ASP A 156 5.00 -0.78 -22.03
N PRO A 157 4.39 -1.95 -22.27
CA PRO A 157 5.09 -3.10 -22.83
C PRO A 157 5.80 -2.80 -24.16
N ALA A 158 5.39 -1.77 -24.90
CA ALA A 158 6.07 -1.33 -26.13
C ALA A 158 7.42 -0.62 -25.89
N ILE A 159 7.69 -0.14 -24.67
CA ILE A 159 8.92 0.60 -24.33
C ILE A 159 10.05 -0.35 -23.88
N GLN A 160 9.73 -1.58 -23.47
CA GLN A 160 10.70 -2.60 -23.03
C GLN A 160 11.57 -3.18 -24.18
N LEU A 161 11.24 -2.92 -25.44
CA LEU A 161 11.96 -3.43 -26.62
C LEU A 161 13.03 -2.48 -27.19
N LYS A 162 13.36 -1.41 -26.45
CA LYS A 162 14.40 -0.44 -26.85
C LYS A 162 15.44 -0.21 -25.76
N LEU A 163 16.11 -1.27 -25.32
CA LEU A 163 17.46 -1.18 -24.73
C LEU A 163 18.30 -2.35 -25.24
#